data_AF-A0A951U3V1-F1
#
_entry.id   AF-A0A951U3V1-F1
#
_cell.length_a   1.000
_cell.length_b   1.000
_cell.length_c   1.000
_cell.angle_alpha   90.00
_cell.angle_beta   90.00
_cell.angle_gamma   90.00
#
_symmetry.space_group_name_H-M   'P 1'
#
loop_
_entity.id
_entity.type
_entity.pdbx_description
1 polymer ?
#
loop_
_entity_poly.entity_id
_entity_poly.type
_entity_poly.pdbx_seq_one_letter_code
_entity_poly.pdbx_strand_id
1 'polypeptide(L)'
;MNLLCEFQLEVVDQFFNNIAIRFLRSLPGGAQQIHQRANLKAIRELICYNQGRLADYSFVASECHKRLKEELVRIGSSTALVSQQDLDILKNRADDLSGYLDYEFRRVSHENFERLLRFFTYKTPLGKPLRACIKAVEGSTMVTLARDKFSIVEEDFSVGANTAFTRINETGTHYICNNIPSEVKRGSYRNARIYEDAVRQIYSEPGLIRRLRYRHSATAVDRNWQQCWKRVTVANLEELPPIETCYKSTLVIPMTLLNSNNWLSSEFRSHFNIGANGSRASFGFLCLDHQNTAFFNENEDLDLGYIFADISSLYLIQRLTYTTYSRAFNEAANLVQRSGMP
;
A
#
# COMPACT_ATOMS: atom_id res chain seq x y z
N MET A 1 -22.86 -28.10 -27.10
CA MET A 1 -23.21 -29.07 -26.03
C MET A 1 -22.25 -29.07 -24.82
N ASN A 2 -21.07 -28.42 -24.85
CA ASN A 2 -20.15 -28.41 -23.70
C ASN A 2 -20.38 -27.30 -22.65
N LEU A 3 -21.08 -26.21 -22.98
CA LEU A 3 -21.34 -25.09 -22.05
C LEU A 3 -22.31 -25.42 -20.90
N LEU A 4 -23.20 -26.41 -21.08
CA LEU A 4 -24.16 -26.82 -20.05
C LEU A 4 -23.54 -27.74 -18.98
N CYS A 5 -22.44 -28.42 -19.30
CA CYS A 5 -21.77 -29.33 -18.36
C CYS A 5 -20.86 -28.55 -17.39
N GLU A 6 -20.15 -27.53 -17.86
CA GLU A 6 -19.33 -26.64 -17.00
C GLU A 6 -20.19 -25.82 -16.05
N PHE A 7 -21.34 -25.30 -16.50
CA PHE A 7 -22.24 -24.53 -15.65
C PHE A 7 -22.91 -25.39 -14.55
N GLN A 8 -23.19 -26.66 -14.84
CA GLN A 8 -23.73 -27.58 -13.83
C GLN A 8 -22.69 -27.99 -12.79
N LEU A 9 -21.41 -28.12 -13.18
CA LEU A 9 -20.33 -28.43 -12.24
C LEU A 9 -20.04 -27.27 -11.27
N GLU A 10 -20.03 -26.01 -11.74
CA GLU A 10 -19.85 -24.85 -10.84
C GLU A 10 -20.99 -24.68 -9.84
N VAL A 11 -22.24 -24.89 -10.28
CA VAL A 11 -23.42 -24.78 -9.39
C VAL A 11 -23.43 -25.90 -8.34
N VAL A 12 -23.03 -27.11 -8.73
CA VAL A 12 -22.94 -28.26 -7.82
C VAL A 12 -21.79 -28.08 -6.82
N ASP A 13 -20.63 -27.60 -7.26
CA ASP A 13 -19.50 -27.29 -6.35
C ASP A 13 -19.84 -26.15 -5.39
N GLN A 14 -20.52 -25.10 -5.84
CA GLN A 14 -21.01 -24.04 -4.95
C GLN A 14 -22.05 -24.56 -3.95
N PHE A 15 -22.94 -25.46 -4.38
CA PHE A 15 -23.96 -26.05 -3.51
C PHE A 15 -23.34 -26.94 -2.42
N PHE A 16 -22.42 -27.84 -2.78
CA PHE A 16 -21.74 -28.70 -1.82
C PHE A 16 -20.78 -27.92 -0.92
N ASN A 17 -20.09 -26.90 -1.43
CA ASN A 17 -19.31 -25.99 -0.58
C ASN A 17 -20.18 -25.25 0.42
N ASN A 18 -21.36 -24.77 0.02
CA ASN A 18 -22.28 -24.08 0.92
C ASN A 18 -22.85 -25.01 2.01
N ILE A 19 -23.14 -26.28 1.69
CA ILE A 19 -23.60 -27.27 2.67
C ILE A 19 -22.46 -27.67 3.63
N ALA A 20 -21.27 -27.95 3.11
CA ALA A 20 -20.10 -28.29 3.91
C ALA A 20 -19.70 -27.13 4.83
N ILE A 21 -19.76 -25.88 4.36
CA ILE A 21 -19.49 -24.69 5.17
C ILE A 21 -20.54 -24.53 6.27
N ARG A 22 -21.83 -24.76 5.99
CA ARG A 22 -22.90 -24.71 7.01
C ARG A 22 -22.73 -25.81 8.06
N PHE A 23 -22.42 -27.02 7.64
CA PHE A 23 -22.18 -28.16 8.53
C PHE A 23 -20.94 -27.95 9.41
N LEU A 24 -19.81 -27.55 8.84
CA LEU A 24 -18.60 -27.27 9.60
C LEU A 24 -18.77 -26.04 10.52
N ARG A 25 -19.59 -25.03 10.16
CA ARG A 25 -19.93 -23.92 11.06
C ARG A 25 -20.79 -24.33 12.26
N SER A 26 -21.54 -25.43 12.17
CA SER A 26 -22.34 -25.96 13.29
C SER A 26 -21.52 -26.75 14.31
N LEU A 27 -20.26 -27.10 14.01
CA LEU A 27 -19.37 -27.76 14.96
C LEU A 27 -18.65 -26.73 15.84
N PRO A 28 -18.49 -26.98 17.16
CA PRO A 28 -17.65 -26.16 18.02
C PRO A 28 -16.22 -26.09 17.44
N GLY A 29 -15.76 -24.89 17.08
CA GLY A 29 -14.45 -24.68 16.45
C GLY A 29 -14.38 -24.94 14.94
N GLY A 30 -15.42 -25.48 14.31
CA GLY A 30 -15.41 -25.78 12.87
C GLY A 30 -15.46 -24.51 11.99
N ALA A 31 -16.12 -23.44 12.44
CA ALA A 31 -16.03 -22.13 11.79
C ALA A 31 -14.59 -21.58 11.76
N GLN A 32 -13.82 -21.81 12.82
CA GLN A 32 -12.42 -21.39 12.93
C GLN A 32 -11.52 -22.21 12.02
N GLN A 33 -11.73 -23.54 11.92
CA GLN A 33 -10.96 -24.42 11.02
C GLN A 33 -11.24 -24.15 9.54
N ILE A 34 -12.50 -23.91 9.15
CA ILE A 34 -12.83 -23.51 7.77
C ILE A 34 -12.13 -22.19 7.43
N HIS A 35 -12.20 -21.22 8.35
CA HIS A 35 -11.59 -19.91 8.15
C HIS A 35 -10.08 -20.01 8.00
N GLN A 36 -9.41 -20.81 8.84
CA GLN A 36 -7.97 -21.10 8.73
C GLN A 36 -7.61 -21.73 7.38
N ARG A 37 -8.34 -22.75 6.92
CA ARG A 37 -8.08 -23.39 5.62
C ARG A 37 -8.30 -22.44 4.44
N ALA A 38 -9.38 -21.65 4.47
CA ALA A 38 -9.65 -20.63 3.45
C ALA A 38 -8.53 -19.57 3.42
N ASN A 39 -8.05 -19.14 4.60
CA ASN A 39 -6.97 -18.18 4.71
C ASN A 39 -5.65 -18.74 4.17
N LEU A 40 -5.30 -20.00 4.47
CA LEU A 40 -4.10 -20.65 3.92
C LEU A 40 -4.15 -20.78 2.40
N LYS A 41 -5.31 -21.15 1.82
CA LYS A 41 -5.48 -21.21 0.36
C LYS A 41 -5.27 -19.83 -0.27
N ALA A 42 -5.89 -18.79 0.29
CA ALA A 42 -5.77 -17.43 -0.20
C ALA A 42 -4.34 -16.86 -0.06
N ILE A 43 -3.63 -17.19 1.04
CA ILE A 43 -2.22 -16.82 1.23
C ILE A 43 -1.35 -17.52 0.18
N ARG A 44 -1.57 -18.81 -0.06
CA ARG A 44 -0.85 -19.54 -1.11
C ARG A 44 -1.09 -18.94 -2.49
N GLU A 45 -2.33 -18.60 -2.84
CA GLU A 45 -2.67 -17.94 -4.11
C GLU A 45 -1.98 -16.58 -4.24
N LEU A 46 -1.94 -15.80 -3.16
CA LEU A 46 -1.21 -14.52 -3.10
C LEU A 46 0.28 -14.72 -3.36
N ILE A 47 0.90 -15.70 -2.70
CA ILE A 47 2.33 -16.01 -2.87
C ILE A 47 2.60 -16.46 -4.30
N CYS A 48 1.84 -17.42 -4.84
CA CYS A 48 2.02 -17.91 -6.21
C CYS A 48 1.84 -16.80 -7.25
N TYR A 49 0.84 -15.94 -7.07
CA TYR A 49 0.66 -14.75 -7.90
C TYR A 49 1.91 -13.88 -7.86
N ASN A 50 2.37 -13.49 -6.66
CA ASN A 50 3.52 -12.59 -6.54
C ASN A 50 4.85 -13.21 -6.98
N GLN A 51 5.03 -14.52 -6.88
CA GLN A 51 6.21 -15.20 -7.42
C GLN A 51 6.31 -15.02 -8.95
N GLY A 52 5.22 -15.33 -9.67
CA GLY A 52 5.19 -15.15 -11.12
C GLY A 52 5.33 -13.68 -11.53
N ARG A 53 4.62 -12.78 -10.82
CA ARG A 53 4.64 -11.35 -11.11
C ARG A 53 5.99 -10.69 -10.80
N LEU A 54 6.67 -11.09 -9.73
CA LEU A 54 7.99 -10.58 -9.40
C LEU A 54 9.06 -11.06 -10.38
N ALA A 55 8.97 -12.31 -10.85
CA ALA A 55 9.87 -12.84 -11.88
C ALA A 55 9.73 -12.06 -13.20
N ASP A 56 8.48 -11.88 -13.65
CA ASP A 56 8.15 -11.08 -14.84
C ASP A 56 8.61 -9.61 -14.70
N TYR A 57 8.29 -8.99 -13.57
CA TYR A 57 8.70 -7.62 -13.22
C TYR A 57 10.21 -7.44 -13.30
N SER A 58 10.96 -8.36 -12.69
CA SER A 58 12.42 -8.31 -12.66
C SER A 58 13.02 -8.54 -14.05
N PHE A 59 12.47 -9.47 -14.83
CA PHE A 59 12.95 -9.77 -16.18
C PHE A 59 12.79 -8.56 -17.10
N VAL A 60 11.59 -8.01 -17.23
CA VAL A 60 11.34 -6.89 -18.16
C VAL A 60 12.07 -5.62 -17.68
N ALA A 61 12.12 -5.35 -16.38
CA ALA A 61 12.92 -4.24 -15.85
C ALA A 61 14.40 -4.38 -16.23
N SER A 62 14.95 -5.60 -16.14
CA SER A 62 16.34 -5.86 -16.53
C SER A 62 16.58 -5.64 -18.03
N GLU A 63 15.62 -6.00 -18.89
CA GLU A 63 15.72 -5.79 -20.34
C GLU A 63 15.63 -4.30 -20.71
N CYS A 64 14.73 -3.54 -20.08
CA CYS A 64 14.68 -2.08 -20.25
C CYS A 64 15.98 -1.43 -19.76
N HIS A 65 16.51 -1.85 -18.61
CA HIS A 65 17.76 -1.35 -18.06
C HIS A 65 18.98 -1.68 -18.92
N LYS A 66 19.01 -2.87 -19.52
CA LYS A 66 20.06 -3.26 -20.46
C LYS A 66 20.08 -2.34 -21.69
N ARG A 67 18.93 -2.05 -22.29
CA ARG A 67 18.83 -1.12 -23.43
C ARG A 67 19.31 0.28 -23.07
N LEU A 68 18.98 0.76 -21.86
CA LEU A 68 19.50 2.04 -21.35
C LEU A 68 21.02 2.04 -21.23
N LYS A 69 21.60 0.96 -20.70
CA LYS A 69 23.06 0.79 -20.59
C LYS A 69 23.76 0.74 -21.95
N GLU A 70 23.21 -0.03 -22.89
CA GLU A 70 23.74 -0.14 -24.26
C GLU A 70 23.78 1.24 -24.93
N GLU A 71 22.74 2.04 -24.72
CA GLU A 71 22.66 3.40 -25.24
C GLU A 71 23.71 4.34 -24.62
N LEU A 72 23.90 4.28 -23.29
CA LEU A 72 24.97 5.04 -22.62
C LEU A 72 26.36 4.65 -23.13
N VAL A 73 26.60 3.35 -23.33
CA VAL A 73 27.87 2.85 -23.87
C VAL A 73 28.08 3.35 -25.31
N ARG A 74 27.02 3.37 -26.13
CA ARG A 74 27.07 3.88 -27.51
C ARG A 74 27.41 5.36 -27.56
N ILE A 75 26.82 6.17 -26.69
CA ILE A 75 27.11 7.61 -26.58
C ILE A 75 28.53 7.85 -26.06
N GLY A 76 28.99 7.00 -25.15
CA GLY A 76 30.31 7.08 -24.53
C GLY A 76 30.39 8.18 -23.47
N SER A 77 31.48 8.18 -22.70
CA SER A 77 31.66 9.10 -21.56
C SER A 77 32.04 10.53 -21.95
N SER A 78 32.18 10.85 -23.25
CA SER A 78 32.64 12.16 -23.71
C SER A 78 31.45 13.09 -23.97
N THR A 79 31.28 14.07 -23.09
CA THR A 79 30.19 15.06 -23.14
C THR A 79 30.33 16.11 -24.25
N ALA A 80 31.45 16.12 -24.99
CA ALA A 80 31.77 17.20 -25.91
C ALA A 80 30.93 17.21 -27.20
N LEU A 81 30.27 16.10 -27.57
CA LEU A 81 29.55 15.96 -28.85
C LEU A 81 28.32 15.01 -28.76
N VAL A 82 27.54 15.05 -27.67
CA VAL A 82 26.29 14.27 -27.63
C VAL A 82 25.24 14.99 -28.49
N SER A 83 24.69 14.31 -29.50
CA SER A 83 23.67 14.92 -30.35
C SER A 83 22.32 14.99 -29.62
N GLN A 84 21.45 15.92 -30.04
CA GLN A 84 20.09 16.00 -29.49
C GLN A 84 19.31 14.70 -29.70
N GLN A 85 19.52 14.03 -30.84
CA GLN A 85 18.88 12.75 -31.13
C GLN A 85 19.32 11.66 -30.13
N ASP A 86 20.59 11.63 -29.73
CA ASP A 86 21.08 10.69 -28.73
C ASP A 86 20.44 10.94 -27.36
N LEU A 87 20.31 12.22 -26.97
CA LEU A 87 19.65 12.61 -25.72
C LEU A 87 18.17 12.21 -25.72
N ASP A 88 17.47 12.40 -26.83
CA ASP A 88 16.06 12.01 -26.97
C ASP A 88 15.90 10.49 -26.84
N ILE A 89 16.78 9.70 -27.49
CA ILE A 89 16.76 8.23 -27.36
C ILE A 89 17.03 7.83 -25.92
N LEU A 90 18.04 8.42 -25.28
CA LEU A 90 18.42 8.11 -23.91
C LEU A 90 17.30 8.46 -22.92
N LYS A 91 16.65 9.62 -23.08
CA LYS A 91 15.47 10.04 -22.32
C LYS A 91 14.35 9.02 -22.49
N ASN A 92 14.01 8.65 -23.73
CA ASN A 92 12.98 7.65 -24.00
C ASN A 92 13.30 6.29 -23.33
N ARG A 93 14.56 5.86 -23.29
CA ARG A 93 14.95 4.61 -22.58
C ARG A 93 14.81 4.71 -21.07
N ALA A 94 15.15 5.86 -20.49
CA ALA A 94 14.98 6.10 -19.06
C ALA A 94 13.48 6.15 -18.72
N ASP A 95 12.68 6.83 -19.54
CA ASP A 95 11.23 6.93 -19.40
C ASP A 95 10.53 5.57 -19.60
N ASP A 96 10.97 4.76 -20.56
CA ASP A 96 10.49 3.38 -20.77
C ASP A 96 10.68 2.54 -19.49
N LEU A 97 11.86 2.60 -18.88
CA LEU A 97 12.18 1.88 -17.65
C LEU A 97 11.35 2.39 -16.47
N SER A 98 11.36 3.70 -16.21
CA SER A 98 10.60 4.32 -15.11
C SER A 98 9.10 4.08 -15.26
N GLY A 99 8.57 4.29 -16.47
CA GLY A 99 7.17 4.08 -16.80
C GLY A 99 6.75 2.62 -16.57
N TYR A 100 7.57 1.66 -17.00
CA TYR A 100 7.32 0.24 -16.74
C TYR A 100 7.30 -0.06 -15.23
N LEU A 101 8.34 0.36 -14.50
CA LEU A 101 8.47 0.10 -13.06
C LEU A 101 7.28 0.66 -12.27
N ASP A 102 6.83 1.87 -12.61
CA ASP A 102 5.73 2.56 -11.95
C ASP A 102 4.37 1.95 -12.28
N TYR A 103 4.11 1.70 -13.57
CA TYR A 103 2.87 1.11 -14.03
C TYR A 103 2.66 -0.28 -13.42
N GLU A 104 3.67 -1.14 -13.52
CA GLU A 104 3.55 -2.52 -13.02
C GLU A 104 3.52 -2.59 -11.50
N PHE A 105 4.26 -1.72 -10.79
CA PHE A 105 4.17 -1.62 -9.34
C PHE A 105 2.75 -1.26 -8.89
N ARG A 106 2.13 -0.25 -9.53
CA ARG A 106 0.74 0.15 -9.22
C ARG A 106 -0.24 -0.97 -9.53
N ARG A 107 -0.08 -1.64 -10.67
CA ARG A 107 -0.94 -2.76 -11.08
C ARG A 107 -0.88 -3.91 -10.09
N VAL A 108 0.31 -4.36 -9.72
CA VAL A 108 0.50 -5.43 -8.73
C VAL A 108 -0.01 -5.01 -7.36
N SER A 109 0.24 -3.77 -6.94
CA SER A 109 -0.27 -3.25 -5.68
C SER A 109 -1.80 -3.26 -5.62
N HIS A 110 -2.46 -2.85 -6.70
CA HIS A 110 -3.93 -2.88 -6.80
C HIS A 110 -4.47 -4.30 -6.66
N GLU A 111 -3.90 -5.24 -7.40
CA GLU A 111 -4.20 -6.67 -7.35
C GLU A 111 -3.97 -7.28 -5.96
N ASN A 112 -2.90 -6.88 -5.29
CA ASN A 112 -2.63 -7.28 -3.91
C ASN A 112 -3.65 -6.65 -2.95
N PHE A 113 -4.03 -5.38 -3.12
CA PHE A 113 -5.09 -4.77 -2.33
C PHE A 113 -6.41 -5.51 -2.51
N GLU A 114 -6.81 -5.88 -3.73
CA GLU A 114 -8.05 -6.65 -3.93
C GLU A 114 -8.04 -7.98 -3.17
N ARG A 115 -6.91 -8.70 -3.17
CA ARG A 115 -6.73 -9.93 -2.40
C ARG A 115 -6.77 -9.66 -0.89
N LEU A 116 -6.06 -8.63 -0.42
CA LEU A 116 -6.05 -8.21 0.97
C LEU A 116 -7.47 -7.87 1.46
N LEU A 117 -8.20 -7.06 0.70
CA LEU A 117 -9.57 -6.66 1.03
C LEU A 117 -10.49 -7.87 1.17
N ARG A 118 -10.33 -8.93 0.36
CA ARG A 118 -11.08 -10.18 0.49
C ARG A 118 -10.87 -10.88 1.84
N PHE A 119 -9.66 -10.81 2.40
CA PHE A 119 -9.41 -11.34 3.74
C PHE A 119 -10.17 -10.56 4.81
N PHE A 120 -10.33 -9.25 4.64
CA PHE A 120 -11.03 -8.42 5.62
C PHE A 120 -12.56 -8.45 5.44
N THR A 121 -13.08 -8.98 4.33
CA THR A 121 -14.52 -8.98 4.03
C THR A 121 -15.39 -9.61 5.13
N TYR A 122 -14.92 -10.66 5.82
CA TYR A 122 -15.74 -11.35 6.84
C TYR A 122 -16.06 -10.47 8.06
N LYS A 123 -15.22 -9.47 8.34
CA LYS A 123 -15.41 -8.54 9.47
C LYS A 123 -15.73 -7.11 9.04
N THR A 124 -15.64 -6.82 7.74
CA THR A 124 -15.96 -5.52 7.16
C THR A 124 -17.48 -5.36 7.08
N PRO A 125 -18.07 -4.39 7.79
CA PRO A 125 -19.50 -4.16 7.68
C PRO A 125 -19.90 -3.74 6.27
N LEU A 126 -21.11 -4.11 5.87
CA LEU A 126 -21.65 -3.74 4.56
C LEU A 126 -21.52 -2.22 4.35
N GLY A 127 -21.05 -1.80 3.17
CA GLY A 127 -20.93 -0.39 2.79
C GLY A 127 -19.75 0.38 3.42
N LYS A 128 -18.87 -0.28 4.18
CA LYS A 128 -17.72 0.37 4.82
C LYS A 128 -16.43 -0.37 4.49
N PRO A 129 -15.96 -0.30 3.23
CA PRO A 129 -14.79 -1.08 2.81
C PRO A 129 -13.55 -0.68 3.61
N LEU A 130 -12.70 -1.67 3.88
CA LEU A 130 -11.32 -1.41 4.25
C LEU A 130 -10.65 -0.63 3.11
N ARG A 131 -9.76 0.31 3.46
CA ARG A 131 -8.95 1.06 2.51
C ARG A 131 -7.48 0.66 2.64
N ALA A 132 -6.78 0.65 1.53
CA ALA A 132 -5.37 0.26 1.47
C ALA A 132 -4.58 1.22 0.58
N CYS A 133 -3.44 1.69 1.07
CA CYS A 133 -2.48 2.41 0.24
C CYS A 133 -1.05 2.10 0.64
N ILE A 134 -0.13 2.29 -0.31
CA ILE A 134 1.30 2.26 -0.08
C ILE A 134 1.82 3.68 -0.18
N LYS A 135 2.55 4.10 0.83
CA LYS A 135 3.23 5.40 0.88
C LYS A 135 4.73 5.22 1.01
N ALA A 136 5.50 6.21 0.59
CA ALA A 136 6.95 6.25 0.78
C ALA A 136 7.40 7.65 1.19
N VAL A 137 8.63 7.75 1.67
CA VAL A 137 9.29 9.03 1.97
C VAL A 137 10.09 9.45 0.75
N GLU A 138 9.84 10.66 0.25
CA GLU A 138 10.66 11.31 -0.77
C GLU A 138 11.27 12.58 -0.16
N GLY A 139 12.57 12.53 0.14
CA GLY A 139 13.22 13.58 0.93
C GLY A 139 12.61 13.69 2.34
N SER A 140 11.78 14.71 2.57
CA SER A 140 11.08 14.93 3.85
C SER A 140 9.56 14.80 3.74
N THR A 141 9.04 14.52 2.54
CA THR A 141 7.60 14.43 2.25
C THR A 141 7.15 12.99 2.15
N MET A 142 5.90 12.76 2.54
CA MET A 142 5.20 11.49 2.39
C MET A 142 4.42 11.51 1.08
N VAL A 143 4.78 10.62 0.16
CA VAL A 143 4.13 10.48 -1.16
C VAL A 143 3.32 9.18 -1.21
N THR A 144 2.20 9.19 -1.94
CA THR A 144 1.39 7.98 -2.18
C THR A 144 1.87 7.28 -3.44
N LEU A 145 2.36 6.04 -3.32
CA LEU A 145 2.83 5.24 -4.46
C LEU A 145 1.70 4.44 -5.11
N ALA A 146 0.78 3.90 -4.30
CA ALA A 146 -0.38 3.14 -4.76
C ALA A 146 -1.55 3.26 -3.79
N ARG A 147 -2.78 3.17 -4.29
CA ARG A 147 -4.02 3.27 -3.48
C ARG A 147 -5.13 2.42 -4.08
N ASP A 148 -6.02 1.93 -3.22
CA ASP A 148 -7.27 1.30 -3.62
C ASP A 148 -8.33 2.33 -4.04
N LYS A 149 -8.91 2.14 -5.24
CA LYS A 149 -10.19 2.65 -5.82
C LYS A 149 -10.70 4.09 -5.53
N PHE A 150 -9.99 4.94 -4.78
CA PHE A 150 -10.39 6.30 -4.43
C PHE A 150 -9.41 7.31 -5.03
N SER A 151 -9.91 8.17 -5.90
CA SER A 151 -9.16 9.12 -6.74
C SER A 151 -8.89 10.49 -6.10
N ILE A 152 -9.07 10.63 -4.79
CA ILE A 152 -8.69 11.89 -4.15
C ILE A 152 -7.17 11.98 -4.20
N VAL A 153 -6.68 13.01 -4.89
CA VAL A 153 -5.29 13.43 -4.80
C VAL A 153 -5.05 13.83 -3.34
N GLU A 154 -4.31 13.00 -2.60
CA GLU A 154 -3.88 13.38 -1.26
C GLU A 154 -2.73 14.35 -1.40
N GLU A 155 -2.80 15.46 -0.65
CA GLU A 155 -1.68 16.37 -0.52
C GLU A 155 -0.50 15.66 0.14
N ASP A 156 0.70 15.93 -0.35
CA ASP A 156 1.93 15.50 0.28
C ASP A 156 2.10 16.25 1.62
N PHE A 157 2.62 15.56 2.62
CA PHE A 157 2.85 16.14 3.95
C PHE A 157 4.18 15.68 4.51
N SER A 158 4.76 16.47 5.41
CA SER A 158 5.99 16.08 6.10
C SER A 158 5.77 14.82 6.94
N VAL A 159 6.76 13.93 7.03
CA VAL A 159 6.70 12.70 7.85
C VAL A 159 6.23 12.99 9.29
N GLY A 160 6.73 14.08 9.89
CA GLY A 160 6.41 14.50 11.26
C GLY A 160 4.97 14.98 11.49
N ALA A 161 4.19 15.20 10.42
CA ALA A 161 2.79 15.63 10.50
C ALA A 161 1.80 14.46 10.72
N ASN A 162 2.32 13.23 10.87
CA ASN A 162 1.51 12.06 11.16
C ASN A 162 2.17 11.20 12.25
N THR A 163 1.43 10.93 13.33
CA THR A 163 1.95 10.16 14.46
C THR A 163 2.36 8.74 14.06
N ALA A 164 1.64 8.09 13.15
CA ALA A 164 1.95 6.71 12.76
C ALA A 164 3.33 6.61 12.09
N PHE A 165 3.60 7.44 11.08
CA PHE A 165 4.89 7.41 10.38
C PHE A 165 6.05 7.84 11.29
N THR A 166 5.82 8.83 12.16
CA THR A 166 6.82 9.25 13.15
C THR A 166 7.20 8.09 14.07
N ARG A 167 6.20 7.41 14.64
CA ARG A 167 6.42 6.25 15.53
C ARG A 167 7.13 5.11 14.81
N ILE A 168 6.70 4.76 13.61
CA ILE A 168 7.33 3.68 12.83
C ILE A 168 8.78 4.02 12.48
N ASN A 169 9.07 5.29 12.15
CA ASN A 169 10.43 5.73 11.85
C ASN A 169 11.33 5.68 13.10
N GLU A 170 10.77 5.97 14.29
CA GLU A 170 11.49 5.88 15.57
C GLU A 170 11.71 4.44 16.03
N THR A 171 10.71 3.56 15.89
CA THR A 171 10.74 2.21 16.50
C THR A 171 11.05 1.09 15.51
N GLY A 172 10.84 1.30 14.21
CA GLY A 172 10.91 0.26 13.19
C GLY A 172 9.81 -0.81 13.29
N THR A 173 8.76 -0.56 14.08
CA THR A 173 7.63 -1.47 14.28
C THR A 173 6.37 -0.87 13.70
N HIS A 174 5.35 -1.70 13.41
CA HIS A 174 4.04 -1.23 13.00
C HIS A 174 3.39 -0.28 14.01
N TYR A 175 2.35 0.43 13.57
CA TYR A 175 1.52 1.30 14.39
C TYR A 175 0.04 0.97 14.20
N ILE A 176 -0.70 0.82 15.30
CA ILE A 176 -2.14 0.60 15.32
C ILE A 176 -2.83 1.68 16.15
N CYS A 177 -3.88 2.29 15.60
CA CYS A 177 -4.76 3.18 16.36
C CYS A 177 -6.21 2.84 16.01
N ASN A 178 -6.93 2.26 16.96
CA ASN A 178 -8.31 1.80 16.80
C ASN A 178 -9.36 2.84 17.25
N ASN A 179 -8.95 4.01 17.74
CA ASN A 179 -9.87 5.07 18.10
C ASN A 179 -9.23 6.45 17.86
N ILE A 180 -8.99 6.77 16.58
CA ILE A 180 -8.41 8.04 16.17
C ILE A 180 -9.13 9.24 16.79
N PRO A 181 -10.48 9.33 16.79
CA PRO A 181 -11.14 10.49 17.39
C PRO A 181 -10.79 10.70 18.88
N SER A 182 -10.77 9.64 19.68
CA SER A 182 -10.39 9.74 21.10
C SER A 182 -8.91 10.09 21.28
N GLU A 183 -8.02 9.54 20.47
CA GLU A 183 -6.58 9.82 20.56
C GLU A 183 -6.21 11.24 20.09
N VAL A 184 -6.92 11.79 19.09
CA VAL A 184 -6.79 13.20 18.70
C VAL A 184 -7.24 14.12 19.83
N LYS A 185 -8.36 13.82 20.51
CA LYS A 185 -8.82 14.61 21.67
C LYS A 185 -7.82 14.65 22.81
N ARG A 186 -7.11 13.54 23.04
CA ARG A 186 -6.06 13.42 24.05
C ARG A 186 -4.74 14.06 23.63
N GLY A 187 -4.60 14.44 22.37
CA GLY A 187 -3.35 14.96 21.80
C GLY A 187 -2.27 13.88 21.56
N SER A 188 -2.64 12.60 21.63
CA SER A 188 -1.72 11.47 21.41
C SER A 188 -1.62 11.02 19.95
N TYR A 189 -2.57 11.44 19.10
CA TYR A 189 -2.55 11.17 17.66
C TYR A 189 -2.71 12.45 16.84
N ARG A 190 -1.88 12.59 15.79
CA ARG A 190 -1.89 13.68 14.82
C ARG A 190 -1.92 13.12 13.42
N ASN A 191 -2.65 13.80 12.54
CA ASN A 191 -2.73 13.48 11.13
C ASN A 191 -2.98 14.77 10.35
N ALA A 192 -2.14 15.04 9.35
CA ALA A 192 -2.19 16.24 8.53
C ALA A 192 -3.56 16.51 7.90
N ARG A 193 -4.44 15.50 7.76
CA ARG A 193 -5.77 15.62 7.17
C ARG A 193 -6.90 15.89 8.20
N ILE A 194 -6.61 15.96 9.49
CA ILE A 194 -7.60 16.15 10.56
C ILE A 194 -7.44 17.55 11.18
N TYR A 195 -8.54 18.28 11.32
CA TYR A 195 -8.61 19.51 12.11
C TYR A 195 -8.75 19.16 13.60
N GLU A 196 -7.64 19.16 14.34
CA GLU A 196 -7.63 18.78 15.76
C GLU A 196 -8.62 19.58 16.61
N ASP A 197 -8.72 20.89 16.38
CA ASP A 197 -9.66 21.76 17.10
C ASP A 197 -11.12 21.38 16.85
N ALA A 198 -11.47 21.01 15.61
CA ALA A 198 -12.81 20.55 15.27
C ALA A 198 -13.15 19.25 16.00
N VAL A 199 -12.17 18.34 16.15
CA VAL A 199 -12.38 17.11 16.93
C VAL A 199 -12.62 17.42 18.41
N ARG A 200 -11.89 18.39 18.99
CA ARG A 200 -12.03 18.76 20.40
C ARG A 200 -13.34 19.50 20.69
N GLN A 201 -13.78 20.37 19.78
CA GLN A 201 -14.94 21.24 19.98
C GLN A 201 -16.26 20.63 19.50
N ILE A 202 -16.25 19.93 18.37
CA ILE A 202 -17.47 19.57 17.62
C ILE A 202 -17.73 18.05 17.70
N TYR A 203 -16.68 17.23 17.71
CA TYR A 203 -16.88 15.79 17.66
C TYR A 203 -17.35 15.24 19.01
N SER A 204 -18.59 14.77 19.08
CA SER A 204 -19.07 13.90 20.15
C SER A 204 -19.17 12.46 19.64
N GLU A 205 -18.55 11.49 20.33
CA GLU A 205 -18.72 10.08 19.94
C GLU A 205 -20.23 9.73 19.97
N PRO A 206 -20.73 8.99 18.97
CA PRO A 206 -22.12 8.53 18.98
C PRO A 206 -22.44 7.76 20.27
N GLY A 207 -23.64 7.91 20.83
CA GLY A 207 -24.10 7.07 21.93
C GLY A 207 -24.20 5.59 21.53
N LEU A 208 -24.28 4.67 22.52
CA LEU A 208 -24.23 3.22 22.31
C LEU A 208 -25.21 2.70 21.23
N ILE A 209 -26.46 3.15 21.28
CA ILE A 209 -27.52 2.80 20.30
C ILE A 209 -27.12 3.23 18.89
N ARG A 210 -26.58 4.46 18.76
CA ARG A 210 -26.17 5.02 17.47
C ARG A 210 -24.91 4.31 16.95
N ARG A 211 -23.97 3.91 17.81
CA ARG A 211 -22.81 3.07 17.43
C ARG A 211 -23.24 1.72 16.89
N LEU A 212 -24.18 1.04 17.54
CA LEU A 212 -24.74 -0.23 17.07
C LEU A 212 -25.39 -0.05 15.69
N ARG A 213 -26.22 0.99 15.52
CA ARG A 213 -26.81 1.32 14.21
C ARG A 213 -25.74 1.61 13.16
N TYR A 214 -24.69 2.36 13.49
CA TYR A 214 -23.57 2.64 12.61
C TYR A 214 -22.79 1.39 12.21
N ARG A 215 -22.64 0.43 13.12
CA ARG A 215 -21.91 -0.81 12.85
C ARG A 215 -22.66 -1.72 11.88
N HIS A 216 -23.99 -1.72 11.92
CA HIS A 216 -24.81 -2.65 11.14
C HIS A 216 -25.47 -2.04 9.89
N SER A 217 -25.43 -0.71 9.72
CA SER A 217 -26.05 -0.04 8.59
C SER A 217 -25.00 0.44 7.58
N ALA A 218 -25.17 0.00 6.34
CA ALA A 218 -24.36 0.41 5.19
C ALA A 218 -24.50 1.90 4.85
N THR A 219 -25.63 2.50 5.21
CA THR A 219 -25.95 3.91 4.89
C THR A 219 -25.69 4.86 6.05
N ALA A 220 -25.36 4.33 7.24
CA ALA A 220 -25.17 5.15 8.41
C ALA A 220 -23.77 5.80 8.40
N VAL A 221 -23.78 7.10 8.13
CA VAL A 221 -22.60 7.97 8.00
C VAL A 221 -22.41 8.84 9.26
N ASP A 222 -21.17 8.99 9.71
CA ASP A 222 -20.80 9.92 10.78
C ASP A 222 -20.37 11.27 10.20
N ARG A 223 -21.36 12.13 9.91
CA ARG A 223 -21.13 13.48 9.35
C ARG A 223 -20.35 14.40 10.29
N ASN A 224 -20.50 14.23 11.60
CA ASN A 224 -19.74 15.03 12.56
C ASN A 224 -18.24 14.68 12.47
N TRP A 225 -17.93 13.40 12.27
CA TRP A 225 -16.55 12.99 12.00
C TRP A 225 -16.04 13.57 10.69
N GLN A 226 -16.82 13.50 9.61
CA GLN A 226 -16.45 14.04 8.29
C GLN A 226 -16.08 15.53 8.35
N GLN A 227 -16.81 16.33 9.13
CA GLN A 227 -16.52 17.76 9.32
C GLN A 227 -15.19 18.04 10.02
N CYS A 228 -14.61 17.04 10.69
CA CYS A 228 -13.30 17.16 11.32
C CYS A 228 -12.14 16.92 10.34
N TRP A 229 -12.42 16.53 9.09
CA TRP A 229 -11.39 16.32 8.07
C TRP A 229 -11.21 17.56 7.22
N LYS A 230 -9.98 17.76 6.75
CA LYS A 230 -9.64 18.81 5.79
C LYS A 230 -10.50 18.69 4.53
N ARG A 231 -10.98 19.84 4.07
CA ARG A 231 -11.70 19.97 2.81
C ARG A 231 -10.78 19.57 1.66
N VAL A 232 -11.38 19.08 0.59
CA VAL A 232 -10.67 18.70 -0.63
C VAL A 232 -11.07 19.67 -1.73
N THR A 233 -10.11 20.06 -2.56
CA THR A 233 -10.36 20.92 -3.71
C THR A 233 -10.73 20.06 -4.91
N VAL A 234 -11.98 20.13 -5.36
CA VAL A 234 -12.47 19.45 -6.55
C VAL A 234 -12.96 20.51 -7.52
N ALA A 235 -12.37 20.58 -8.72
CA ALA A 235 -12.70 21.58 -9.73
C ALA A 235 -12.72 23.03 -9.19
N ASN A 236 -11.72 23.40 -8.37
CA ASN A 236 -11.58 24.69 -7.69
C ASN A 236 -12.65 25.02 -6.63
N LEU A 237 -13.40 24.02 -6.16
CA LEU A 237 -14.36 24.17 -5.06
C LEU A 237 -13.90 23.39 -3.83
N GLU A 238 -13.99 24.01 -2.64
CA GLU A 238 -13.68 23.36 -1.38
C GLU A 238 -14.86 22.54 -0.86
N GLU A 239 -14.76 21.22 -0.99
CA GLU A 239 -15.80 20.28 -0.57
C GLU A 239 -15.39 19.50 0.68
N LEU A 240 -16.38 18.97 1.40
CA LEU A 240 -16.09 17.97 2.42
C LEU A 240 -15.49 16.73 1.74
N PRO A 241 -14.49 16.09 2.36
CA PRO A 241 -13.94 14.87 1.80
C PRO A 241 -15.02 13.78 1.74
N PRO A 242 -15.05 12.93 0.70
CA PRO A 242 -15.84 11.72 0.66
C PRO A 242 -15.73 10.95 1.98
N ILE A 243 -16.90 10.55 2.51
CA ILE A 243 -17.01 9.93 3.83
C ILE A 243 -16.15 8.68 3.95
N GLU A 244 -15.97 7.97 2.84
CA GLU A 244 -15.18 6.76 2.75
C GLU A 244 -13.74 6.99 3.15
N THR A 245 -13.25 8.22 2.96
CA THR A 245 -11.88 8.60 3.31
C THR A 245 -11.70 9.09 4.74
N CYS A 246 -12.79 9.24 5.50
CA CYS A 246 -12.81 9.71 6.87
C CYS A 246 -12.74 8.53 7.85
N TYR A 247 -11.55 7.95 8.02
CA TYR A 247 -11.36 6.75 8.83
C TYR A 247 -11.24 7.02 10.33
N LYS A 248 -11.47 6.00 11.15
CA LYS A 248 -11.40 6.05 12.62
C LYS A 248 -10.48 5.01 13.24
N SER A 249 -10.12 3.99 12.46
CA SER A 249 -9.05 3.06 12.80
C SER A 249 -8.02 3.05 11.68
N THR A 250 -6.74 2.91 12.05
CA THR A 250 -5.63 2.76 11.12
C THR A 250 -4.66 1.69 11.63
N LEU A 251 -4.11 0.90 10.70
CA LEU A 251 -3.00 -0.02 10.89
C LEU A 251 -1.96 0.32 9.82
N VAL A 252 -0.78 0.74 10.26
CA VAL A 252 0.31 1.13 9.37
C VAL A 252 1.50 0.21 9.63
N ILE A 253 1.94 -0.47 8.58
CA ILE A 253 2.98 -1.50 8.64
C ILE A 253 4.17 -1.05 7.81
N PRO A 254 5.39 -1.00 8.39
CA PRO A 254 6.57 -0.68 7.61
C PRO A 254 6.86 -1.78 6.59
N MET A 255 7.15 -1.39 5.36
CA MET A 255 7.65 -2.27 4.32
C MET A 255 9.16 -2.33 4.46
N THR A 256 9.68 -3.38 5.09
CA THR A 256 11.09 -3.54 5.43
C THR A 256 11.60 -4.89 4.96
N LEU A 257 12.91 -5.01 4.76
CA LEU A 257 13.54 -6.33 4.77
C LEU A 257 14.04 -6.64 6.18
N LEU A 258 13.44 -7.64 6.82
CA LEU A 258 13.90 -8.12 8.11
C LEU A 258 15.24 -8.85 7.94
N ASN A 259 16.31 -8.29 8.49
CA ASN A 259 17.61 -8.95 8.60
C ASN A 259 17.75 -9.71 9.94
N SER A 260 16.69 -10.34 10.43
CA SER A 260 16.69 -11.02 11.75
C SER A 260 17.71 -12.17 11.83
N ASN A 261 18.11 -12.73 10.68
CA ASN A 261 18.99 -13.89 10.59
C ASN A 261 20.27 -13.62 9.77
N ASN A 262 20.65 -12.35 9.54
CA ASN A 262 21.83 -11.99 8.73
C ASN A 262 21.87 -12.59 7.31
N TRP A 263 20.69 -12.81 6.71
CA TRP A 263 20.59 -13.35 5.35
C TRP A 263 20.98 -12.34 4.26
N LEU A 264 21.02 -11.05 4.59
CA LEU A 264 21.41 -10.01 3.64
C LEU A 264 22.93 -9.79 3.69
N SER A 265 23.55 -9.78 2.50
CA SER A 265 24.98 -9.48 2.37
C SER A 265 25.31 -8.10 2.93
N SER A 266 26.55 -7.89 3.37
CA SER A 266 27.03 -6.57 3.81
C SER A 266 26.92 -5.53 2.69
N GLU A 267 27.21 -5.93 1.46
CA GLU A 267 27.08 -5.08 0.27
C GLU A 267 25.64 -4.62 0.07
N PHE A 268 24.67 -5.54 0.09
CA PHE A 268 23.26 -5.21 -0.03
C PHE A 268 22.80 -4.30 1.11
N ARG A 269 23.18 -4.61 2.35
CA ARG A 269 22.85 -3.78 3.51
C ARG A 269 23.42 -2.37 3.40
N SER A 270 24.68 -2.24 2.98
CA SER A 270 25.31 -0.93 2.76
C SER A 270 24.63 -0.16 1.65
N HIS A 271 24.25 -0.84 0.56
CA HIS A 271 23.63 -0.21 -0.60
C HIS A 271 22.25 0.38 -0.28
N PHE A 272 21.47 -0.29 0.56
CA PHE A 272 20.13 0.13 0.99
C PHE A 272 20.09 0.79 2.38
N ASN A 273 21.24 1.10 2.99
CA ASN A 273 21.36 1.63 4.35
C ASN A 273 20.62 0.80 5.43
N ILE A 274 20.56 -0.52 5.26
CA ILE A 274 19.91 -1.44 6.20
C ILE A 274 20.81 -1.67 7.42
N GLY A 275 20.32 -1.34 8.61
CA GLY A 275 21.05 -1.58 9.86
C GLY A 275 22.08 -0.49 10.22
N ALA A 276 22.19 0.57 9.40
CA ALA A 276 22.95 1.75 9.82
C ALA A 276 22.29 2.32 11.09
N ASN A 277 23.09 2.48 12.16
CA ASN A 277 22.64 2.94 13.48
C ASN A 277 21.56 2.07 14.15
N GLY A 278 21.52 0.77 13.84
CA GLY A 278 20.51 -0.15 14.41
C GLY A 278 19.09 0.05 13.87
N SER A 279 18.91 0.92 12.87
CA SER A 279 17.62 1.21 12.25
C SER A 279 17.24 0.15 11.20
N ARG A 280 15.95 -0.20 11.15
CA ARG A 280 15.38 -1.00 10.06
C ARG A 280 15.16 -0.06 8.88
N ALA A 281 15.71 -0.37 7.70
CA ALA A 281 15.39 0.41 6.51
C ALA A 281 13.93 0.15 6.11
N SER A 282 13.11 1.19 6.23
CA SER A 282 11.74 1.19 5.71
C SER A 282 11.75 1.77 4.30
N PHE A 283 11.31 0.97 3.34
CA PHE A 283 11.19 1.38 1.93
C PHE A 283 9.84 2.04 1.63
N GLY A 284 8.90 1.94 2.58
CA GLY A 284 7.54 2.46 2.47
C GLY A 284 6.66 1.96 3.60
N PHE A 285 5.37 2.27 3.52
CA PHE A 285 4.38 1.97 4.52
C PHE A 285 3.11 1.43 3.85
N LEU A 286 2.69 0.24 4.25
CA LEU A 286 1.36 -0.27 3.95
C LEU A 286 0.39 0.31 4.97
N CYS A 287 -0.55 1.13 4.51
CA CYS A 287 -1.55 1.77 5.36
C CYS A 287 -2.91 1.12 5.12
N LEU A 288 -3.52 0.61 6.19
CA LEU A 288 -4.85 0.04 6.21
C LEU A 288 -5.76 0.91 7.07
N ASP A 289 -6.84 1.42 6.48
CA ASP A 289 -7.71 2.40 7.14
C ASP A 289 -9.16 1.93 7.12
N HIS A 290 -9.90 2.14 8.22
CA HIS A 290 -11.31 1.75 8.30
C HIS A 290 -12.17 2.78 9.04
N GLN A 291 -13.43 2.94 8.61
CA GLN A 291 -14.36 3.97 9.11
C GLN A 291 -14.88 3.72 10.53
N ASN A 292 -14.83 2.49 11.01
CA ASN A 292 -15.22 2.14 12.38
C ASN A 292 -14.02 2.18 13.32
N THR A 293 -14.28 2.51 14.57
CA THR A 293 -13.36 2.29 15.71
C THR A 293 -13.27 0.80 16.04
N ALA A 294 -12.19 0.39 16.72
CA ALA A 294 -11.94 -0.98 17.17
C ALA A 294 -12.09 -2.01 16.04
N PHE A 295 -11.58 -1.66 14.86
CA PHE A 295 -11.69 -2.51 13.67
C PHE A 295 -10.55 -3.53 13.58
N PHE A 296 -9.33 -3.10 13.88
CA PHE A 296 -8.15 -3.94 13.77
C PHE A 296 -7.94 -4.77 15.03
N ASN A 297 -7.65 -6.06 14.87
CA ASN A 297 -7.23 -6.97 15.92
C ASN A 297 -5.75 -7.27 15.69
N GLU A 298 -4.89 -6.79 16.59
CA GLU A 298 -3.44 -6.92 16.46
C GLU A 298 -2.99 -8.38 16.34
N ASN A 299 -3.64 -9.31 17.06
CA ASN A 299 -3.26 -10.72 17.05
C ASN A 299 -3.65 -11.47 15.75
N GLU A 300 -4.57 -10.93 14.95
CA GLU A 300 -5.12 -11.60 13.77
C GLU A 300 -4.73 -10.90 12.47
N ASP A 301 -4.73 -9.57 12.47
CA ASP A 301 -4.57 -8.76 11.26
C ASP A 301 -3.11 -8.46 10.93
N LEU A 302 -2.27 -8.44 11.97
CA LEU A 302 -0.92 -7.93 11.86
C LEU A 302 -0.04 -8.84 10.99
N ASP A 303 -0.09 -10.14 11.23
CA ASP A 303 0.67 -11.13 10.46
C ASP A 303 0.29 -11.09 8.98
N LEU A 304 -1.01 -11.00 8.69
CA LEU A 304 -1.49 -10.85 7.33
C LEU A 304 -0.96 -9.55 6.71
N GLY A 305 -1.08 -8.43 7.42
CA GLY A 305 -0.56 -7.16 6.95
C GLY A 305 0.94 -7.18 6.67
N TYR A 306 1.74 -7.87 7.50
CA TYR A 306 3.18 -8.06 7.26
C TYR A 306 3.46 -8.90 6.02
N ILE A 307 2.72 -9.99 5.78
CA ILE A 307 2.87 -10.79 4.54
C ILE A 307 2.72 -9.89 3.29
N PHE A 308 1.70 -9.03 3.28
CA PHE A 308 1.50 -8.09 2.17
C PHE A 308 2.58 -7.02 2.09
N ALA A 309 2.97 -6.44 3.23
CA ALA A 309 4.03 -5.42 3.28
C ALA A 309 5.37 -5.97 2.80
N ASP A 310 5.74 -7.18 3.21
CA ASP A 310 6.98 -7.86 2.85
C ASP A 310 7.01 -8.19 1.36
N ILE A 311 5.93 -8.78 0.83
CA ILE A 311 5.82 -9.06 -0.61
C ILE A 311 5.92 -7.78 -1.43
N SER A 312 5.17 -6.73 -1.07
CA SER A 312 5.20 -5.46 -1.80
C SER A 312 6.55 -4.75 -1.69
N SER A 313 7.31 -4.97 -0.60
CA SER A 313 8.66 -4.41 -0.44
C SER A 313 9.62 -4.91 -1.51
N LEU A 314 9.48 -6.15 -1.98
CA LEU A 314 10.34 -6.74 -3.01
C LEU A 314 10.27 -5.95 -4.33
N TYR A 315 9.08 -5.48 -4.71
CA TYR A 315 8.91 -4.66 -5.90
C TYR A 315 9.52 -3.26 -5.73
N LEU A 316 9.40 -2.66 -4.54
CA LEU A 316 10.04 -1.37 -4.25
C LEU A 316 11.56 -1.47 -4.32
N ILE A 317 12.14 -2.54 -3.79
CA ILE A 317 13.58 -2.78 -3.84
C ILE A 317 14.06 -2.93 -5.28
N GLN A 318 13.35 -3.68 -6.11
CA GLN A 318 13.66 -3.79 -7.53
C GLN A 318 13.60 -2.41 -8.22
N ARG A 319 12.53 -1.64 -7.98
CA ARG A 319 12.40 -0.27 -8.50
C ARG A 319 13.59 0.59 -8.11
N LEU A 320 13.95 0.62 -6.83
CA LEU A 320 15.10 1.37 -6.31
C LEU A 320 16.44 0.90 -6.91
N THR A 321 16.59 -0.40 -7.13
CA THR A 321 17.78 -1.02 -7.72
C THR A 321 18.02 -0.51 -9.14
N TYR A 322 16.96 -0.45 -9.95
CA TYR A 322 17.05 -0.03 -11.34
C TYR A 322 17.04 1.49 -11.54
N THR A 323 16.63 2.26 -10.53
CA THR A 323 16.53 3.73 -10.57
C THR A 323 17.55 4.36 -9.62
N THR A 324 17.15 4.70 -8.39
CA THR A 324 17.93 5.45 -7.39
C THR A 324 19.36 4.93 -7.22
N TYR A 325 19.54 3.62 -7.15
CA TYR A 325 20.85 3.02 -6.90
C TYR A 325 21.59 2.54 -8.16
N SER A 326 21.00 2.75 -9.34
CA SER A 326 21.59 2.40 -10.61
C SER A 326 22.45 3.55 -11.13
N ARG A 327 23.76 3.32 -11.18
CA ARG A 327 24.72 4.26 -11.78
C ARG A 327 24.34 4.66 -13.21
N ALA A 328 24.00 3.68 -14.04
CA ALA A 328 23.61 3.91 -15.43
C ALA A 328 22.37 4.82 -15.53
N PHE A 329 21.36 4.55 -14.71
CA PHE A 329 20.13 5.36 -14.70
C PHE A 329 20.42 6.81 -14.26
N ASN A 330 21.20 6.97 -13.20
CA ASN A 330 21.60 8.29 -12.70
C ASN A 330 22.47 9.06 -13.72
N GLU A 331 23.41 8.39 -14.40
CA GLU A 331 24.21 8.99 -15.47
C GLU A 331 23.33 9.45 -16.64
N ALA A 332 22.37 8.62 -17.07
CA ALA A 332 21.41 8.98 -18.11
C ALA A 332 20.56 10.20 -17.73
N ALA A 333 19.97 10.18 -16.53
CA ALA A 333 19.16 11.29 -16.03
C ALA A 333 19.96 12.61 -15.97
N ASN A 334 21.20 12.55 -15.50
CA ASN A 334 22.09 13.71 -15.44
C ASN A 334 22.44 14.27 -16.82
N LEU A 335 22.70 13.41 -17.81
CA LEU A 335 22.98 13.85 -19.18
C LEU A 335 21.77 14.53 -19.81
N VAL A 336 20.57 13.98 -19.62
CA VAL A 336 19.31 14.57 -20.12
C VAL A 336 19.04 15.93 -19.46
N GLN A 337 19.18 16.03 -18.12
CA GLN A 337 18.93 17.27 -17.38
C GLN A 337 19.90 18.41 -17.75
N ARG A 338 21.20 18.12 -17.89
CA ARG A 338 22.22 19.14 -18.23
C ARG A 338 22.01 19.76 -19.59
N SER A 339 21.34 19.06 -20.50
CA SER A 339 21.05 19.54 -21.85
C SER A 339 19.86 20.50 -21.91
N GLY A 340 19.27 20.85 -20.76
CA GLY A 340 18.16 21.81 -20.69
C GLY A 340 16.85 21.27 -21.25
N MET A 341 16.72 19.95 -21.39
CA MET A 341 15.44 19.34 -21.71
C MET A 341 14.55 19.34 -20.47
N PRO A 342 13.33 19.89 -20.55
CA PRO A 342 12.37 19.85 -19.45
C PRO A 342 11.93 18.42 -19.11
#